data_AF-A0A165N854-F1
#
_entry.id   AF-A0A165N854-F1
#
_cell.length_a   1.000
_cell.length_b   1.000
_cell.length_c   1.000
_cell.angle_alpha   90.00
_cell.angle_beta   90.00
_cell.angle_gamma   90.00
#
_symmetry.space_group_name_H-M   'P 1'
#
loop_
_entity.id
_entity.type
_entity.pdbx_description
1 polymer ?
#
loop_
_entity_poly.entity_id
_entity_poly.type
_entity_poly.pdbx_seq_one_letter_code
_entity_poly.pdbx_strand_id
1 'polypeptide(L)'
;MTDSACACGTTNTFQNEIDEVLVVVSDLQNLSYMQHLLLTERLQHSSERDALFTLHHAFHDRLEALQKRCGTLERVAHPQPINTKIPLPD
;
A
#
# COMPACT_ATOMS: atom_id res chain seq x y z
N MET A 1 8.80 36.34 -15.95
CA MET A 1 8.28 35.02 -16.36
C MET A 1 9.30 33.97 -15.92
N THR A 2 9.23 33.57 -14.65
CA THR A 2 10.03 32.53 -13.98
C THR A 2 9.36 32.45 -12.60
N ASP A 3 8.59 31.42 -12.23
CA ASP A 3 9.10 30.24 -11.51
C ASP A 3 7.99 29.19 -11.28
N SER A 4 7.07 28.98 -12.23
CA SER A 4 5.95 28.03 -12.03
C SER A 4 6.18 26.62 -12.61
N ALA A 5 7.26 26.41 -13.38
CA ALA A 5 7.46 25.16 -14.13
C ALA A 5 8.29 24.09 -13.40
N CYS A 6 8.94 24.42 -12.28
CA CYS A 6 9.87 23.51 -11.61
C CYS A 6 9.17 22.54 -10.62
N ALA A 7 7.98 22.86 -10.14
CA ALA A 7 7.30 22.06 -9.12
C ALA A 7 6.39 20.93 -9.67
N CYS A 8 6.15 20.88 -10.98
CA CYS A 8 5.22 19.92 -11.61
C CYS A 8 5.91 18.62 -12.07
N GLY A 9 7.21 18.70 -12.42
CA GLY A 9 7.97 17.53 -12.86
C GLY A 9 8.27 16.53 -11.75
N THR A 10 8.53 17.01 -10.54
CA THR A 10 8.94 16.20 -9.38
C THR A 10 7.78 15.48 -8.69
N THR A 11 6.60 16.10 -8.62
CA THR A 11 5.38 15.46 -8.08
C THR A 11 4.88 14.31 -8.96
N ASN A 12 5.01 14.43 -10.28
CA ASN A 12 4.66 13.35 -11.21
C ASN A 12 5.57 12.12 -11.04
N THR A 13 6.88 12.31 -10.80
CA THR A 13 7.79 11.17 -10.60
C THR A 13 7.49 10.42 -9.29
N PHE A 14 7.27 11.15 -8.19
CA PHE A 14 7.00 10.53 -6.89
C PHE A 14 5.66 9.79 -6.86
N GLN A 15 4.61 10.33 -7.48
CA GLN A 15 3.33 9.63 -7.58
C GLN A 15 3.43 8.39 -8.47
N ASN A 16 4.14 8.46 -9.60
CA ASN A 16 4.36 7.29 -10.45
C ASN A 16 5.07 6.15 -9.70
N GLU A 17 6.07 6.48 -8.88
CA GLU A 17 6.75 5.47 -8.04
C GLU A 17 5.80 4.83 -7.02
N ILE A 18 4.92 5.61 -6.39
CA ILE A 18 3.90 5.06 -5.48
C ILE A 18 2.92 4.16 -6.22
N ASP A 19 2.45 4.58 -7.39
CA ASP A 19 1.51 3.82 -8.22
C ASP A 19 2.13 2.47 -8.66
N GLU A 20 3.41 2.48 -9.08
CA GLU A 20 4.15 1.26 -9.40
C GLU A 20 4.26 0.32 -8.19
N VAL A 21 4.57 0.85 -7.01
CA VAL A 21 4.62 0.05 -5.78
C VAL A 21 3.24 -0.52 -5.44
N LEU A 22 2.16 0.24 -5.65
CA LEU A 22 0.79 -0.23 -5.41
C LEU A 22 0.37 -1.35 -6.37
N VAL A 23 0.79 -1.29 -7.64
CA VAL A 23 0.60 -2.39 -8.59
C VAL A 23 1.29 -3.66 -8.08
N VAL A 24 2.56 -3.54 -7.67
CA VAL A 24 3.30 -4.68 -7.12
C VAL A 24 2.66 -5.21 -5.84
N VAL A 25 2.17 -4.35 -4.94
CA VAL A 25 1.43 -4.77 -3.73
C VAL A 25 0.18 -5.57 -4.10
N SER A 26 -0.58 -5.12 -5.10
CA SER A 26 -1.76 -5.83 -5.61
C SER A 26 -1.41 -7.22 -6.14
N ASP A 27 -0.34 -7.33 -6.93
CA ASP A 27 0.14 -8.61 -7.45
C ASP A 27 0.56 -9.56 -6.31
N LEU A 28 1.24 -9.04 -5.30
CA LEU A 28 1.63 -9.81 -4.12
C LEU A 28 0.43 -10.24 -3.28
N GLN A 29 -0.63 -9.42 -3.20
CA GLN A 29 -1.89 -9.80 -2.55
C GLN A 29 -2.59 -10.95 -3.29
N ASN A 30 -2.59 -10.92 -4.63
CA ASN A 30 -3.09 -12.04 -5.43
C ASN A 30 -2.28 -13.32 -5.19
N LEU A 31 -0.95 -13.23 -5.11
CA LEU A 31 -0.10 -14.38 -4.76
C LEU A 31 -0.35 -14.88 -3.34
N SER A 32 -0.51 -13.99 -2.37
CA SER A 32 -0.89 -14.33 -1.00
C SER A 32 -2.20 -15.12 -0.98
N TYR A 33 -3.21 -14.68 -1.74
CA TYR A 33 -4.47 -15.39 -1.87
C TYR A 33 -4.29 -16.80 -2.45
N MET A 34 -3.50 -16.95 -3.52
CA MET A 34 -3.21 -18.26 -4.10
C MET A 34 -2.46 -19.18 -3.13
N GLN A 35 -1.54 -18.66 -2.33
CA GLN A 35 -0.89 -19.43 -1.26
C GLN A 35 -1.92 -19.93 -0.24
N HIS A 36 -2.86 -19.08 0.20
CA HIS A 36 -3.91 -19.47 1.12
C HIS A 36 -4.76 -20.62 0.56
N LEU A 37 -5.12 -20.55 -0.73
CA LEU A 37 -5.86 -21.60 -1.43
C LEU A 37 -5.10 -22.93 -1.41
N LEU A 38 -3.81 -22.91 -1.75
CA LEU A 38 -2.95 -24.10 -1.75
C LEU A 38 -2.81 -24.71 -0.34
N LEU A 39 -2.63 -23.87 0.68
CA LEU A 39 -2.50 -24.32 2.07
C LEU A 39 -3.77 -24.99 2.57
N THR A 40 -4.93 -24.44 2.19
CA THR A 40 -6.23 -24.90 2.65
C THR A 40 -6.70 -26.14 1.89
N GLU A 41 -6.54 -26.17 0.57
CA GLU A 41 -7.10 -27.22 -0.28
C GLU A 41 -6.14 -28.38 -0.57
N ARG A 42 -4.84 -28.10 -0.74
CA ARG A 42 -3.87 -29.09 -1.23
C ARG A 42 -2.96 -29.62 -0.14
N LEU A 43 -2.66 -28.79 0.85
CA LEU A 43 -1.76 -29.13 1.94
C LEU A 43 -2.50 -29.43 3.25
N GLN A 44 -3.81 -29.70 3.20
CA GLN A 44 -4.63 -29.94 4.38
C GLN A 44 -4.07 -31.04 5.31
N HIS A 45 -3.36 -32.03 4.75
CA HIS A 45 -2.79 -33.17 5.50
C HIS A 45 -1.25 -33.16 5.58
N SER A 46 -0.61 -32.06 5.16
CA SER A 46 0.84 -31.90 5.28
C SER A 46 1.22 -31.56 6.73
N SER A 47 2.32 -32.17 7.20
CA SER A 47 2.92 -31.87 8.51
C SER A 47 3.47 -30.45 8.61
N GLU A 48 3.81 -29.84 7.47
CA GLU A 48 4.39 -28.50 7.38
C GLU A 48 3.33 -27.40 7.31
N ARG A 49 2.05 -27.75 7.18
CA ARG A 49 0.95 -26.81 6.92
C ARG A 49 0.89 -25.66 7.91
N ASP A 50 1.05 -25.93 9.20
CA ASP A 50 0.92 -24.89 10.24
C ASP A 50 2.11 -23.90 10.22
N ALA A 51 3.31 -24.38 9.90
CA ALA A 51 4.48 -23.52 9.70
C ALA A 51 4.30 -22.63 8.45
N LEU A 52 3.74 -23.20 7.39
CA LEU A 52 3.44 -22.45 6.17
C LEU A 52 2.30 -21.43 6.37
N PHE A 53 1.27 -21.74 7.18
CA PHE A 53 0.26 -20.75 7.59
C PHE A 53 0.89 -19.62 8.38
N THR A 54 1.80 -19.92 9.31
CA THR A 54 2.51 -18.89 10.08
C THR A 54 3.30 -17.95 9.14
N LEU A 55 4.00 -18.51 8.16
CA LEU A 55 4.71 -17.72 7.15
C LEU A 55 3.74 -16.90 6.29
N HIS A 56 2.64 -17.49 5.86
CA HIS A 56 1.61 -16.83 5.07
C HIS A 56 1.00 -15.63 5.82
N HIS A 57 0.65 -15.79 7.09
CA HIS A 57 0.14 -14.68 7.91
C HIS A 57 1.18 -13.58 8.08
N ALA A 58 2.43 -13.93 8.39
CA ALA A 58 3.50 -12.94 8.50
C ALA A 58 3.74 -12.18 7.19
N PHE A 59 3.63 -12.87 6.05
CA PHE A 59 3.72 -12.25 4.73
C PHE A 59 2.54 -11.30 4.46
N HIS A 60 1.32 -11.75 4.74
CA HIS A 60 0.10 -10.96 4.58
C HIS A 60 0.13 -9.67 5.41
N ASP A 61 0.52 -9.77 6.69
CA ASP A 61 0.66 -8.61 7.59
C ASP A 61 1.65 -7.57 7.03
N ARG A 62 2.75 -8.04 6.40
CA ARG A 62 3.74 -7.16 5.79
C ARG A 62 3.20 -6.46 4.55
N LEU A 63 2.38 -7.14 3.73
CA LEU A 63 1.71 -6.53 2.59
C LEU A 63 0.70 -5.47 3.03
N GLU A 64 -0.11 -5.76 4.05
CA GLU A 64 -1.06 -4.79 4.58
C GLU A 64 -0.35 -3.55 5.15
N ALA A 65 0.75 -3.77 5.88
CA ALA A 65 1.58 -2.67 6.38
C ALA A 65 2.20 -1.83 5.25
N LEU A 66 2.64 -2.46 4.16
CA LEU A 66 3.17 -1.76 2.99
C LEU A 66 2.08 -0.91 2.32
N GLN A 67 0.89 -1.47 2.10
CA GLN A 67 -0.24 -0.76 1.52
C GLN A 67 -0.63 0.47 2.36
N LYS A 68 -0.68 0.34 3.69
CA LYS A 68 -0.95 1.46 4.61
C LYS A 68 0.13 2.55 4.53
N ARG A 69 1.40 2.17 4.36
CA ARG A 69 2.51 3.11 4.17
C ARG A 69 2.39 3.85 2.85
N CYS A 70 2.09 3.17 1.74
CA CYS A 70 1.83 3.82 0.45
C CYS A 70 0.70 4.85 0.56
N GLY A 71 -0.44 4.48 1.15
CA GLY A 71 -1.54 5.44 1.36
C GLY A 71 -1.21 6.60 2.31
N THR A 72 -0.19 6.47 3.15
CA THR A 72 0.35 7.59 3.93
C THR A 72 1.23 8.50 3.07
N LEU A 73 2.08 7.91 2.22
CA LEU A 73 2.93 8.66 1.28
C LEU A 73 2.09 9.44 0.26
N GLU A 74 1.00 8.86 -0.25
CA GLU A 74 0.05 9.57 -1.14
C GLU A 74 -0.51 10.84 -0.51
N ARG A 75 -0.91 10.77 0.78
CA ARG A 75 -1.44 11.94 1.51
C ARG A 75 -0.37 13.01 1.75
N VAL A 76 0.88 12.61 1.89
CA VAL A 76 2.00 13.56 2.01
C VAL A 76 2.32 14.20 0.66
N ALA A 77 2.26 13.43 -0.43
CA ALA A 77 2.43 13.93 -1.79
C ALA A 77 1.30 14.90 -2.19
N HIS A 78 0.08 14.64 -1.70
CA HIS A 78 -1.12 15.44 -1.97
C HIS A 78 -1.78 15.90 -0.67
N PRO A 79 -1.24 16.93 0.02
CA PRO A 79 -1.82 17.44 1.25
C PRO A 79 -3.25 17.93 0.98
N GLN A 80 -4.22 17.37 1.70
CA GLN A 80 -5.60 17.88 1.68
C GLN A 80 -5.59 19.34 2.19
N PRO A 81 -6.31 20.27 1.52
CA PRO A 81 -6.40 21.64 2.00
C PRO A 81 -7.04 21.66 3.40
N ILE A 82 -6.36 22.26 4.37
CA ILE A 82 -6.91 22.48 5.71
C ILE A 82 -8.06 23.47 5.57
N ASN A 83 -9.29 23.04 5.84
CA ASN A 83 -10.45 23.92 5.87
C ASN A 83 -10.37 24.80 7.13
N THR A 84 -9.76 25.98 7.02
CA THR A 84 -9.61 26.94 8.11
C THR A 84 -10.85 27.80 8.34
N LYS A 85 -12.07 27.32 8.07
CA LYS A 85 -13.30 27.97 8.54
C LYS A 85 -13.43 27.78 10.05
N ILE A 86 -12.55 28.45 10.80
CA ILE A 86 -12.75 28.72 12.22
C ILE A 86 -13.88 29.75 12.26
N PRO A 87 -15.05 29.45 12.86
CA PRO A 87 -16.07 30.45 13.08
C PRO A 87 -15.47 31.50 14.02
N LEU A 88 -15.42 32.76 13.60
CA LEU A 88 -15.15 33.84 14.53
C LEU A 88 -16.27 33.86 15.58
N PRO A 89 -15.96 33.92 16.89
CA PRO A 89 -16.97 34.15 17.90
C PRO A 89 -17.55 35.57 17.74
N ASP A 90 -18.86 35.68 17.88
CA ASP A 90 -19.65 36.93 17.79
C ASP A 90 -19.18 38.02 18.77
#